data_AF-A0A1H9PWL2-F1
#
_entry.id   AF-A0A1H9PWL2-F1
#
_cell.length_a   1.000
_cell.length_b   1.000
_cell.length_c   1.000
_cell.angle_alpha   90.00
_cell.angle_beta   90.00
_cell.angle_gamma   90.00
#
_symmetry.space_group_name_H-M   'P 1'
#
loop_
_entity.id
_entity.type
_entity.pdbx_description
1 polymer ?
#
loop_
_entity_poly.entity_id
_entity_poly.type
_entity_poly.pdbx_seq_one_letter_code
_entity_poly.pdbx_strand_id
1 'polypeptide(L)'
;MGLRVAFRGKDGEPSLYRRAWKETDNPLVAEARAQTLAIQKLQLWLRLAYSALALAVLLGYWGFQEGGGLVAGIAGVVIGVLALVCVLVLRTGINNGRKNVNAMLESLQPNKEPHASVSGE
;
A
#
# COMPACT_ATOMS: atom_id res chain seq x y z
N MET A 1 -29.43 14.42 59.85
CA MET A 1 -29.82 15.34 58.75
C MET A 1 -28.54 15.84 58.09
N GLY A 2 -28.04 15.38 56.94
CA GLY A 2 -28.66 14.70 55.81
C GLY A 2 -28.65 15.61 54.59
N LEU A 3 -27.50 15.77 53.91
CA LEU A 3 -27.38 15.83 52.44
C LEU A 3 -25.90 16.02 52.04
N ARG A 4 -25.25 14.96 51.54
CA ARG A 4 -24.13 15.11 50.60
C ARG A 4 -24.72 14.95 49.21
N VAL A 5 -24.62 15.99 48.40
CA VAL A 5 -25.05 15.97 47.00
C VAL A 5 -24.09 15.06 46.25
N ALA A 6 -24.52 13.82 45.98
CA ALA A 6 -23.87 12.97 45.01
C ALA A 6 -24.19 13.53 43.63
N PHE A 7 -23.19 14.14 42.97
CA PHE A 7 -23.27 14.39 41.53
C PHE A 7 -23.32 13.04 40.82
N ARG A 8 -24.54 12.61 40.50
CA ARG A 8 -24.81 11.44 39.68
C ARG A 8 -24.46 11.79 38.24
N GLY A 9 -23.26 11.38 37.81
CA GLY A 9 -22.93 11.33 36.38
C GLY A 9 -24.01 10.53 35.65
N LYS A 10 -24.46 11.03 34.49
CA LYS A 10 -25.65 10.54 33.78
C LYS A 10 -25.38 9.24 32.99
N ASP A 11 -24.20 8.67 33.15
CA ASP A 11 -23.69 7.62 32.30
C ASP A 11 -22.64 6.84 33.11
N GLY A 12 -23.13 5.86 33.88
CA GLY A 12 -22.34 4.96 34.72
C GLY A 12 -21.50 3.94 33.94
N GLU A 13 -21.04 4.31 32.74
CA GLU A 13 -20.15 3.49 31.92
C GLU A 13 -18.70 3.87 32.23
N PRO A 14 -17.83 2.91 32.61
CA PRO A 14 -16.42 3.19 32.83
C PRO A 14 -15.80 3.74 31.54
N SER A 15 -15.48 5.04 31.56
CA SER A 15 -14.82 5.77 30.47
C SER A 15 -13.44 5.21 30.07
N LEU A 16 -12.93 4.25 30.84
CA LEU A 16 -11.72 3.50 30.54
C LEU A 16 -11.88 2.63 29.27
N TYR A 17 -13.09 2.20 28.92
CA TYR A 17 -13.33 1.57 27.61
C TYR A 17 -13.45 2.60 26.47
N ARG A 18 -13.88 3.84 26.75
CA ARG A 18 -13.97 4.89 25.71
C ARG A 18 -12.61 5.50 25.36
N ARG A 19 -11.65 5.50 26.30
CA ARG A 19 -10.27 5.94 26.05
C ARG A 19 -9.40 4.81 25.50
N ALA A 20 -9.50 3.58 25.99
CA ALA A 20 -8.66 2.48 25.52
C ALA A 20 -8.77 2.15 24.02
N TRP A 21 -9.88 2.52 23.37
CA TRP A 21 -10.09 2.34 21.92
C TRP A 21 -10.08 3.64 21.10
N LYS A 22 -9.98 4.81 21.75
CA LYS A 22 -9.64 6.07 21.06
C LYS A 22 -8.14 6.33 21.04
N GLU A 23 -7.38 5.67 21.92
CA GLU A 23 -5.92 5.73 21.99
C GLU A 23 -5.20 4.80 20.98
N THR A 24 -5.93 4.03 20.15
CA THR A 24 -5.33 3.00 19.27
C THR A 24 -5.20 3.36 17.80
N ASP A 25 -5.28 4.63 17.42
CA ASP A 25 -4.88 5.06 16.07
C ASP A 25 -3.63 5.92 16.19
N ASN A 26 -2.49 5.29 16.45
CA ASN A 26 -1.22 5.97 16.20
C ASN A 26 -1.27 6.46 14.74
N PRO A 27 -1.10 7.77 14.47
CA PRO A 27 -1.33 8.35 13.14
C PRO A 27 -0.48 7.65 12.06
N LEU A 28 0.70 7.15 12.43
CA LEU A 28 1.58 6.38 11.54
C LEU A 28 1.01 5.00 11.20
N VAL A 29 0.29 4.35 12.13
CA VAL A 29 -0.41 3.07 11.86
C VAL A 29 -1.59 3.30 10.91
N ALA A 30 -2.35 4.37 11.12
CA ALA A 30 -3.45 4.74 10.24
C ALA A 30 -2.95 5.05 8.81
N GLU A 31 -1.85 5.80 8.69
CA GLU A 31 -1.23 6.11 7.40
C GLU A 31 -0.63 4.86 6.73
N ALA A 32 0.08 4.01 7.48
CA ALA A 32 0.61 2.74 6.97
C ALA A 32 -0.48 1.83 6.41
N ARG A 33 -1.66 1.79 7.05
CA ARG A 33 -2.82 1.06 6.57
C ARG A 33 -3.37 1.66 5.27
N ALA A 34 -3.49 2.99 5.19
CA ALA A 34 -3.93 3.67 3.97
C ALA A 34 -2.97 3.41 2.79
N GLN A 35 -1.66 3.48 3.03
CA GLN A 35 -0.64 3.16 2.02
C GLN A 35 -0.69 1.68 1.60
N THR A 36 -0.93 0.76 2.54
CA THR A 36 -1.10 -0.67 2.22
C THR A 36 -2.27 -0.90 1.28
N LEU A 37 -3.42 -0.24 1.51
CA LEU A 37 -4.59 -0.31 0.62
C LEU A 37 -4.28 0.29 -0.76
N ALA A 38 -3.52 1.40 -0.82
CA ALA A 38 -3.08 1.97 -2.07
C ALA A 38 -2.18 1.01 -2.87
N ILE A 39 -1.22 0.36 -2.20
CA ILE A 39 -0.33 -0.64 -2.81
C ILE A 39 -1.13 -1.82 -3.39
N GLN A 40 -2.18 -2.29 -2.72
CA GLN A 40 -3.04 -3.36 -3.25
C GLN A 40 -3.73 -2.94 -4.54
N LYS A 41 -4.26 -1.71 -4.61
CA LYS A 41 -4.83 -1.16 -5.85
C LYS A 41 -3.77 -1.07 -6.94
N LEU A 42 -2.56 -0.57 -6.64
CA LEU A 42 -1.46 -0.51 -7.61
C LEU A 42 -1.06 -1.89 -8.13
N GLN A 43 -1.10 -2.94 -7.31
CA GLN A 43 -0.85 -4.32 -7.76
C GLN A 43 -1.91 -4.82 -8.74
N LEU A 44 -3.19 -4.47 -8.53
CA LEU A 44 -4.24 -4.76 -9.50
C LEU A 44 -3.96 -4.04 -10.83
N TRP A 45 -3.65 -2.75 -10.78
CA TRP A 45 -3.30 -1.97 -11.98
C TRP A 45 -2.05 -2.51 -12.69
N LEU A 46 -1.04 -2.98 -11.94
CA LEU A 46 0.15 -3.59 -12.51
C LEU A 46 -0.17 -4.86 -13.30
N ARG A 47 -1.09 -5.70 -12.79
CA ARG A 47 -1.56 -6.88 -13.53
C ARG A 47 -2.26 -6.50 -14.83
N LEU A 48 -3.12 -5.49 -14.79
CA LEU A 48 -3.78 -4.98 -16.00
C LEU A 48 -2.77 -4.41 -17.01
N ALA A 49 -1.74 -3.71 -16.55
CA ALA A 49 -0.68 -3.20 -17.40
C ALA A 49 0.12 -4.32 -18.09
N TYR A 50 0.44 -5.40 -17.37
CA TYR A 50 1.06 -6.58 -18.00
C TYR A 50 0.14 -7.27 -19.01
N SER A 51 -1.16 -7.36 -18.73
CA SER A 51 -2.13 -7.89 -19.70
C SER A 51 -2.18 -7.04 -20.97
N ALA A 52 -2.20 -5.70 -20.83
CA ALA A 52 -2.15 -4.79 -21.97
C ALA A 52 -0.84 -4.95 -22.77
N LEU A 53 0.29 -5.10 -22.09
CA LEU A 53 1.59 -5.35 -22.73
C LEU A 53 1.58 -6.66 -23.53
N ALA A 54 1.02 -7.74 -22.98
CA ALA A 54 0.91 -9.02 -23.67
C ALA A 54 0.01 -8.92 -24.92
N LEU A 55 -1.14 -8.25 -24.81
CA LEU A 55 -2.02 -8.00 -25.96
C LEU A 55 -1.35 -7.14 -27.02
N ALA A 56 -0.56 -6.15 -26.62
CA ALA A 56 0.20 -5.30 -27.53
C ALA A 56 1.24 -6.09 -28.34
N VAL A 57 1.95 -7.01 -27.68
CA VAL A 57 2.88 -7.93 -28.35
C VAL A 57 2.14 -8.84 -29.33
N LEU A 58 1.00 -9.41 -28.93
CA LEU A 58 0.19 -10.26 -29.81
C LEU A 58 -0.31 -9.49 -31.04
N LEU A 59 -0.83 -8.27 -30.83
CA LEU A 59 -1.29 -7.40 -31.92
C LEU A 59 -0.14 -7.02 -32.86
N GLY A 60 1.03 -6.70 -32.30
CA GLY A 60 2.24 -6.41 -33.07
C GLY A 60 2.68 -7.60 -33.92
N TYR A 61 2.72 -8.80 -33.32
CA TYR A 61 3.05 -10.04 -34.02
C TYR A 61 2.07 -10.32 -35.16
N TRP A 62 0.76 -10.25 -34.90
CA TRP A 62 -0.25 -10.44 -35.92
C TRP A 62 -0.15 -9.40 -37.05
N GLY A 63 0.10 -8.13 -36.70
CA GLY A 63 0.27 -7.04 -37.66
C GLY A 63 1.47 -7.21 -38.60
N PHE A 64 2.63 -7.58 -38.05
CA PHE A 64 3.87 -7.68 -38.84
C PHE A 64 4.09 -9.03 -39.51
N GLN A 65 3.63 -10.13 -38.91
CA GLN A 65 4.00 -11.48 -39.33
C GLN A 65 2.85 -12.31 -39.92
N GLU A 66 1.59 -12.09 -39.52
CA GLU A 66 0.45 -12.92 -39.93
C GLU A 66 -0.57 -12.18 -40.82
N GLY A 67 -0.16 -11.07 -41.43
CA GLY A 67 -0.98 -10.36 -42.42
C GLY A 67 -2.02 -9.38 -41.84
N GLY A 68 -1.94 -9.05 -40.54
CA GLY A 68 -2.77 -8.00 -39.93
C GLY A 68 -2.47 -6.58 -40.44
N GLY A 69 -1.34 -6.39 -41.13
CA GLY A 69 -0.97 -5.15 -41.80
C GLY A 69 -0.20 -4.16 -40.92
N LEU A 70 0.46 -3.22 -41.59
CA LEU A 70 1.43 -2.29 -40.98
C LEU A 70 0.79 -1.40 -39.90
N VAL A 71 -0.47 -1.00 -40.08
CA VAL A 71 -1.22 -0.20 -39.10
C VAL A 71 -1.40 -0.97 -37.78
N ALA A 72 -1.79 -2.25 -37.85
CA ALA A 72 -1.94 -3.09 -36.66
C ALA A 72 -0.60 -3.32 -35.96
N GLY A 73 0.47 -3.52 -36.74
CA GLY A 73 1.83 -3.66 -36.22
C GLY A 73 2.29 -2.43 -35.43
N ILE A 74 2.17 -1.24 -36.04
CA ILE A 74 2.52 0.04 -35.39
C ILE A 74 1.67 0.28 -34.14
N ALA A 75 0.35 0.01 -34.21
CA ALA A 75 -0.54 0.14 -33.06
C ALA A 75 -0.08 -0.75 -31.90
N GLY A 76 0.28 -2.00 -32.16
CA GLY A 76 0.85 -2.92 -31.17
C GLY A 76 2.11 -2.35 -30.51
N VAL A 77 3.04 -1.78 -31.30
CA VAL A 77 4.27 -1.16 -30.77
C VAL A 77 3.95 0.03 -29.87
N VAL A 78 3.09 0.95 -30.32
CA VAL A 78 2.73 2.15 -29.55
C VAL A 78 2.07 1.77 -28.22
N ILE A 79 1.10 0.86 -28.25
CA ILE A 79 0.43 0.37 -27.03
C ILE A 79 1.45 -0.32 -26.12
N GLY A 80 2.36 -1.12 -26.68
CA GLY A 80 3.38 -1.85 -25.94
C GLY A 80 4.34 -0.92 -25.20
N VAL A 81 4.81 0.15 -25.86
CA VAL A 81 5.68 1.16 -25.24
C VAL A 81 4.95 1.85 -24.08
N LEU A 82 3.70 2.27 -24.27
CA LEU A 82 2.91 2.92 -23.22
C LEU A 82 2.66 1.97 -22.04
N ALA A 83 2.29 0.72 -22.30
CA ALA A 83 2.09 -0.29 -21.28
C ALA A 83 3.38 -0.59 -20.49
N LEU A 84 4.53 -0.65 -21.17
CA LEU A 84 5.83 -0.84 -20.53
C LEU A 84 6.17 0.32 -19.60
N VAL A 85 5.98 1.57 -20.03
CA VAL A 85 6.18 2.76 -19.18
C VAL A 85 5.28 2.68 -17.94
N CYS A 86 4.00 2.35 -18.11
CA CYS A 86 3.07 2.15 -17.00
C CYS A 86 3.55 1.07 -16.02
N VAL A 87 4.02 -0.08 -16.52
CA VAL A 87 4.58 -1.15 -15.68
C VAL A 87 5.76 -0.64 -14.84
N LEU A 88 6.69 0.09 -15.43
CA LEU A 88 7.87 0.62 -14.73
C LEU A 88 7.48 1.61 -13.63
N VAL A 89 6.57 2.53 -13.92
CA VAL A 89 6.06 3.52 -12.96
C VAL A 89 5.34 2.83 -11.81
N LEU A 90 4.39 1.93 -12.11
CA LEU A 90 3.62 1.21 -11.09
C LEU A 90 4.52 0.34 -10.20
N ARG A 91 5.49 -0.36 -10.79
CA ARG A 91 6.43 -1.21 -10.05
C ARG A 91 7.32 -0.38 -9.12
N THR A 92 7.79 0.77 -9.59
CA THR A 92 8.55 1.72 -8.76
C THR A 92 7.69 2.26 -7.62
N GLY A 93 6.45 2.67 -7.90
CA GLY A 93 5.50 3.15 -6.90
C GLY A 93 5.20 2.11 -5.82
N ILE A 94 4.97 0.84 -6.20
CA ILE A 94 4.75 -0.26 -5.25
C ILE A 94 5.97 -0.48 -4.36
N ASN A 95 7.17 -0.50 -4.94
CA ASN A 95 8.40 -0.71 -4.20
C ASN A 95 8.67 0.42 -3.20
N ASN A 96 8.47 1.67 -3.62
CA ASN A 96 8.65 2.84 -2.77
C ASN A 96 7.57 2.90 -1.68
N GLY A 97 6.31 2.60 -2.01
CA GLY A 97 5.24 2.51 -1.02
C GLY A 97 5.51 1.46 0.07
N ARG A 98 6.03 0.28 -0.32
CA ARG A 98 6.42 -0.75 0.66
C ARG A 98 7.54 -0.28 1.59
N LYS A 99 8.54 0.42 1.05
CA LYS A 99 9.62 1.01 1.86
C LYS A 99 9.08 2.06 2.85
N ASN A 100 8.14 2.90 2.41
CA ASN A 100 7.51 3.92 3.25
C ASN A 100 6.71 3.30 4.40
N VAL A 101 5.89 2.27 4.12
CA VAL A 101 5.15 1.51 5.15
C VAL A 101 6.12 0.86 6.13
N ASN A 102 7.19 0.22 5.65
CA ASN A 102 8.16 -0.42 6.53
C ASN A 102 8.87 0.60 7.46
N ALA A 103 9.23 1.77 6.94
CA ALA A 103 9.83 2.84 7.74
C ALA A 103 8.89 3.35 8.84
N MET A 104 7.59 3.48 8.53
CA MET A 104 6.57 3.81 9.54
C MET A 104 6.49 2.74 10.62
N LEU A 105 6.41 1.46 10.24
CA LEU A 105 6.32 0.37 11.20
C LEU A 105 7.60 0.21 12.05
N GLU A 106 8.77 0.45 11.48
CA GLU A 106 10.04 0.40 12.21
C GLU A 106 10.14 1.53 13.24
N SER A 107 9.64 2.74 12.92
CA SER A 107 9.61 3.86 13.86
C SER A 107 8.71 3.64 15.08
N LEU A 108 7.80 2.67 14.99
CA LEU A 108 6.89 2.28 16.07
C LEU A 108 7.43 1.16 16.94
N GLN A 109 8.51 0.49 16.53
CA GLN A 109 9.14 -0.52 17.36
C GLN A 109 9.87 0.19 18.50
N PRO A 110 9.57 -0.11 19.78
CA PRO A 110 10.36 0.40 20.90
C PRO A 110 11.77 -0.14 20.71
N ASN A 111 12.72 0.78 20.49
CA ASN A 111 14.16 0.60 20.30
C ASN A 111 14.60 -0.88 20.21
N LYS A 112 14.96 -1.36 19.01
CA LYS A 112 15.78 -2.59 18.92
C LYS A 112 17.00 -2.33 19.79
N GLU A 113 17.05 -2.96 20.96
CA GLU A 113 18.17 -2.79 21.89
C GLU A 113 19.46 -2.90 21.10
N PRO A 114 20.41 -1.95 21.24
CA PRO A 114 21.70 -2.05 20.57
C PRO A 114 22.25 -3.42 20.92
N HIS A 115 22.52 -4.23 19.88
CA HIS A 115 23.03 -5.58 19.98
C HIS A 115 23.90 -5.71 21.22
N ALA A 116 23.38 -6.38 22.25
CA ALA A 116 24.21 -6.82 23.35
C ALA A 116 25.30 -7.65 22.68
N SER A 117 26.48 -7.04 22.53
CA SER A 117 27.70 -7.76 22.28
C SER A 117 27.78 -8.73 23.45
N VAL A 118 27.35 -9.97 23.22
CA VAL A 118 27.67 -11.10 24.08
C VAL A 118 29.18 -11.26 23.94
N SER A 119 29.90 -10.43 24.70
CA SER A 119 31.24 -10.71 25.17
C SER A 119 31.07 -11.81 26.19
N GLY A 120 30.97 -13.04 25.70
CA GLY A 120 31.14 -14.26 26.46
C GLY A 120 32.52 -14.81 26.14
N GLU A 121 33.40 -14.59 27.12
CA GLU A 121 34.64 -15.30 27.47
C GLU A 121 34.96 -16.61 26.74
#